data_AF-A0A370HXG5-F1
#
_entry.id   AF-A0A370HXG5-F1
#
_cell.length_a   1.000
_cell.length_b   1.000
_cell.length_c   1.000
_cell.angle_alpha   90.00
_cell.angle_beta   90.00
_cell.angle_gamma   90.00
#
_symmetry.space_group_name_H-M   'P 1'
#
loop_
_entity.id
_entity.type
_entity.pdbx_description
1 polymer ?
#
loop_
_entity_poly.entity_id
_entity_poly.type
_entity_poly.pdbx_seq_one_letter_code
_entity_poly.pdbx_strand_id
1 'polypeptide(L)'
;MSSVRNLGSYVRELRINANLKQSELAAMVGISEETLSAIERNKRPLTQSVLGSLLNALGLEPTRARALTSLYANTQLPDYEEPTAHEMSALEAISAPAFYQDMRTYRTLAANAAARRHLPGLTPGKSVVEWLLLDPSPRQMIAEWEMLAHTFVYSLRVMAAGLLDPVAFESLVRSCSQAPEWETMWNNQIEEVAPVPVVTHIDPATGKRQQYHITSLTLQYPRSGWWLWMVSPAAS
;
A
#
# COMPACT_ATOMS: atom_id res chain seq x y z
N MET A 1 0.46 19.00 6.03
CA MET A 1 1.91 18.66 6.04
C MET A 1 2.05 17.51 5.05
N SER A 2 2.93 17.61 4.06
CA SER A 2 3.03 16.62 2.98
C SER A 2 3.31 15.23 3.58
N SER A 3 2.39 14.28 3.37
CA SER A 3 2.36 12.96 4.02
C SER A 3 3.25 11.90 3.35
N VAL A 4 4.11 12.33 2.42
CA VAL A 4 4.93 11.44 1.58
C VAL A 4 6.39 11.60 1.99
N ARG A 5 7.05 10.50 2.37
CA ARG A 5 8.51 10.52 2.51
C ARG A 5 9.11 10.85 1.16
N ASN A 6 10.00 11.82 1.15
CA ASN A 6 10.64 12.19 -0.09
C ASN A 6 11.57 11.04 -0.55
N LEU A 7 11.19 10.39 -1.65
CA LEU A 7 11.86 9.21 -2.23
C LEU A 7 13.36 9.37 -2.45
N GLY A 8 13.87 10.59 -2.63
CA GLY A 8 15.31 10.84 -2.70
C GLY A 8 16.03 10.41 -1.43
N SER A 9 15.44 10.66 -0.26
CA SER A 9 15.99 10.19 1.02
C SER A 9 15.95 8.67 1.14
N TYR A 10 14.93 8.02 0.59
CA TYR A 10 14.87 6.56 0.53
C TYR A 10 15.95 5.96 -0.39
N VAL A 11 16.15 6.53 -1.58
CA VAL A 11 17.25 6.15 -2.50
C VAL A 11 18.61 6.31 -1.80
N ARG A 12 18.80 7.39 -1.03
CA ARG A 12 20.01 7.60 -0.24
C ARG A 12 20.24 6.47 0.78
N GLU A 13 19.20 6.06 1.51
CA GLU A 13 19.29 4.98 2.49
C GLU A 13 19.64 3.64 1.83
N LEU A 14 18.98 3.31 0.73
CA LEU A 14 19.30 2.11 -0.04
C LEU A 14 20.75 2.12 -0.53
N ARG A 15 21.23 3.26 -1.02
CA ARG A 15 22.63 3.42 -1.45
C ARG A 15 23.62 3.20 -0.30
N ILE A 16 23.35 3.78 0.87
CA ILE A 16 24.18 3.61 2.07
C ILE A 16 24.18 2.14 2.50
N ASN A 17 23.03 1.47 2.51
CA ASN A 17 22.91 0.06 2.87
C ASN A 17 23.62 -0.86 1.86
N ALA A 18 23.64 -0.49 0.58
CA ALA A 18 24.42 -1.17 -0.45
C ALA A 18 25.93 -0.83 -0.41
N ASN A 19 26.36 0.03 0.51
CA ASN A 19 27.74 0.51 0.67
C ASN A 19 28.32 1.16 -0.61
N LEU A 20 27.49 1.85 -1.38
CA LEU A 20 27.86 2.53 -2.63
C LEU A 20 28.12 4.03 -2.40
N LYS A 21 29.13 4.58 -3.08
CA LYS A 21 29.35 6.03 -3.18
C LYS A 21 28.32 6.66 -4.13
N GLN A 22 28.10 7.97 -3.99
CA GLN A 22 27.22 8.70 -4.92
C GLN A 22 27.75 8.60 -6.36
N SER A 23 29.06 8.76 -6.57
CA SER A 23 29.69 8.62 -7.89
C SER A 23 29.47 7.24 -8.53
N GLU A 24 29.53 6.16 -7.74
CA GLU A 24 29.34 4.78 -8.22
C GLU A 24 27.91 4.55 -8.71
N LEU A 25 26.91 4.89 -7.88
CA LEU A 25 25.50 4.73 -8.26
C LEU A 25 25.11 5.65 -9.43
N ALA A 26 25.62 6.89 -9.45
CA ALA A 26 25.37 7.83 -10.53
C ALA A 26 25.89 7.30 -11.87
N ALA A 27 27.09 6.71 -11.88
CA ALA A 27 27.68 6.07 -13.05
C ALA A 27 26.84 4.87 -13.53
N MET A 28 26.34 4.02 -12.62
CA MET A 28 25.49 2.87 -12.97
C MET A 28 24.20 3.27 -13.68
N VAL A 29 23.65 4.46 -13.36
CA VAL A 29 22.37 4.95 -13.91
C VAL A 29 22.56 5.94 -15.07
N GLY A 30 23.79 6.37 -15.34
CA GLY A 30 24.10 7.32 -16.41
C GLY A 30 23.68 8.76 -16.08
N ILE A 31 23.74 9.17 -14.81
CA ILE A 31 23.48 10.55 -14.36
C ILE A 31 24.73 11.15 -13.69
N SER A 32 24.78 12.48 -13.52
CA SER A 32 25.89 13.10 -12.79
C SER A 32 25.77 12.87 -11.28
N GLU A 33 26.90 12.81 -10.58
CA GLU A 33 26.94 12.74 -9.12
C GLU A 33 26.19 13.91 -8.47
N GLU A 34 26.30 15.11 -9.04
CA GLU A 34 25.53 16.28 -8.61
C GLU A 34 24.01 16.06 -8.75
N THR A 35 23.57 15.45 -9.86
CA THR A 35 22.15 15.11 -10.09
C THR A 35 21.67 14.11 -9.05
N LEU A 36 22.43 13.04 -8.80
CA LEU A 36 22.09 12.06 -7.77
C LEU A 36 22.03 12.72 -6.38
N SER A 37 23.01 13.57 -6.06
CA SER A 37 23.06 14.25 -4.77
C SER A 37 21.90 15.23 -4.58
N ALA A 38 21.47 15.92 -5.65
CA ALA A 38 20.27 16.78 -5.64
C ALA A 38 18.98 15.96 -5.49
N ILE A 39 18.89 14.79 -6.14
CA ILE A 39 17.80 13.82 -5.97
C ILE A 39 17.75 13.36 -4.51
N GLU A 40 18.85 12.89 -3.94
CA GLU A 40 18.92 12.38 -2.55
C GLU A 40 18.54 13.42 -1.49
N ARG A 41 18.76 14.70 -1.80
CA ARG A 41 18.38 15.86 -0.97
C ARG A 41 16.98 16.39 -1.28
N ASN A 42 16.24 15.74 -2.19
CA ASN A 42 14.90 16.11 -2.63
C ASN A 42 14.83 17.55 -3.20
N LYS A 43 15.95 18.01 -3.78
CA LYS A 43 16.05 19.31 -4.46
C LYS A 43 15.78 19.19 -5.96
N ARG A 44 15.66 17.97 -6.48
CA ARG A 44 15.29 17.68 -7.86
C ARG A 44 14.22 16.59 -7.88
N PRO A 45 13.10 16.78 -8.62
CA PRO A 45 12.09 15.73 -8.74
C PRO A 45 12.68 14.52 -9.46
N LEU A 46 12.34 13.32 -8.99
CA LEU A 46 12.65 12.10 -9.73
C LEU A 46 11.69 11.97 -10.91
N THR A 47 12.18 11.41 -12.02
CA THR A 47 11.28 10.89 -13.04
C THR A 47 11.04 9.41 -12.78
N GLN A 48 9.92 8.87 -13.26
CA GLN A 48 9.60 7.45 -13.14
C GLN A 48 10.71 6.56 -13.71
N SER A 49 11.28 6.96 -14.85
CA SER A 49 12.40 6.27 -15.51
C SER A 49 13.67 6.28 -14.65
N VAL A 50 14.08 7.44 -14.14
CA VAL A 50 15.28 7.56 -13.30
C VAL A 50 15.12 6.79 -11.99
N LEU A 51 13.94 6.84 -11.37
CA LEU A 51 13.64 6.03 -10.18
C LEU A 51 13.77 4.53 -10.49
N GLY A 52 13.16 4.04 -11.57
CA GLY A 52 13.28 2.64 -11.98
C GLY A 52 14.74 2.20 -12.15
N SER A 53 15.56 2.99 -12.84
CA SER A 53 16.97 2.70 -13.03
C SER A 53 17.77 2.71 -11.72
N LEU A 54 17.50 3.65 -10.81
CA LEU A 54 18.14 3.70 -9.49
C LEU A 54 17.80 2.46 -8.65
N LEU A 55 16.53 2.08 -8.57
CA LEU A 55 16.10 0.92 -7.79
C LEU A 55 16.70 -0.38 -8.35
N ASN A 56 16.75 -0.51 -9.68
CA ASN A 56 17.39 -1.66 -10.33
C ASN A 56 18.90 -1.71 -10.07
N ALA A 57 19.60 -0.57 -10.16
CA ALA A 57 21.04 -0.49 -9.87
C ALA A 57 21.36 -0.83 -8.41
N LEU A 58 20.44 -0.54 -7.49
CA LEU A 58 20.53 -0.88 -6.07
C LEU A 58 20.17 -2.34 -5.76
N GLY A 59 19.91 -3.17 -6.78
CA GLY A 59 19.63 -4.59 -6.62
C GLY A 59 18.26 -4.88 -6.01
N LEU A 60 17.30 -3.95 -6.11
CA LEU A 60 15.94 -4.24 -5.69
C LEU A 60 15.32 -5.25 -6.64
N GLU A 61 14.62 -6.21 -6.04
CA GLU A 61 13.81 -7.21 -6.74
C GLU A 61 12.93 -6.52 -7.82
N PRO A 62 12.92 -6.95 -9.09
CA PRO A 62 12.22 -6.26 -10.18
C PRO A 62 10.74 -5.98 -9.91
N THR A 63 10.06 -6.87 -9.19
CA THR A 63 8.65 -6.69 -8.81
C THR A 63 8.50 -5.53 -7.82
N ARG A 64 9.40 -5.44 -6.83
CA ARG A 64 9.45 -4.34 -5.86
C ARG A 64 9.81 -3.02 -6.53
N ALA A 65 10.78 -3.02 -7.43
CA ALA A 65 11.17 -1.83 -8.17
C ALA A 65 9.99 -1.29 -8.99
N ARG A 66 9.31 -2.15 -9.75
CA ARG A 66 8.12 -1.78 -10.55
C ARG A 66 6.99 -1.24 -9.67
N ALA A 67 6.71 -1.89 -8.55
CA ALA A 67 5.66 -1.48 -7.64
C ALA A 67 5.94 -0.08 -7.06
N LEU A 68 7.16 0.18 -6.56
CA LEU A 68 7.58 1.50 -6.06
C LEU A 68 7.51 2.58 -7.15
N THR A 69 7.96 2.25 -8.36
CA THR A 69 7.93 3.15 -9.51
C THR A 69 6.49 3.52 -9.93
N SER A 70 5.56 2.56 -9.94
CA SER A 70 4.14 2.81 -10.22
C SER A 70 3.46 3.62 -9.11
N LEU A 71 3.75 3.33 -7.84
CA LEU A 71 3.23 4.13 -6.74
C LEU A 71 3.76 5.56 -6.77
N TYR A 72 5.03 5.78 -7.11
CA TYR A 72 5.58 7.14 -7.22
C TYR A 72 4.80 7.99 -8.23
N ALA A 73 4.48 7.43 -9.41
CA ALA A 73 3.66 8.10 -10.41
C ALA A 73 2.26 8.47 -9.89
N ASN A 74 1.76 7.77 -8.87
CA ASN A 74 0.50 8.05 -8.20
C ASN A 74 0.65 8.99 -6.99
N THR A 75 1.82 9.08 -6.35
CA THR A 75 2.07 10.07 -5.28
C THR A 75 2.21 11.50 -5.78
N GLN A 76 2.43 11.72 -7.09
CA GLN A 76 2.37 13.06 -7.70
C GLN A 76 0.93 13.59 -7.84
N LEU A 77 -0.05 12.87 -7.31
CA LEU A 77 -1.45 13.30 -7.31
C LEU A 77 -1.71 14.38 -6.27
N PRO A 78 -2.77 15.19 -6.46
CA PRO A 78 -3.06 16.28 -5.56
C PRO A 78 -3.22 15.76 -4.12
N ASP A 79 -2.79 16.58 -3.15
CA ASP A 79 -2.92 16.33 -1.71
C ASP A 79 -4.39 16.49 -1.26
N TYR A 80 -5.30 15.72 -1.86
CA TYR A 80 -6.64 15.56 -1.32
C TYR A 80 -6.55 14.72 -0.05
N GLU A 81 -6.94 15.32 1.08
CA GLU A 81 -6.97 14.63 2.37
C GLU A 81 -8.22 13.76 2.52
N GLU A 82 -9.31 14.08 1.81
CA GLU A 82 -10.60 13.38 1.90
C GLU A 82 -11.35 13.29 0.56
N PRO A 83 -12.16 12.24 0.33
CA PRO A 83 -13.02 12.11 -0.84
C PRO A 83 -14.07 13.23 -0.93
N THR A 84 -14.25 13.77 -2.13
CA THR A 84 -15.28 14.80 -2.41
C THR A 84 -16.70 14.21 -2.33
N ALA A 85 -17.71 15.08 -2.22
CA ALA A 85 -19.12 14.66 -2.25
C ALA A 85 -19.48 13.85 -3.51
N HIS A 86 -18.87 14.18 -4.67
CA HIS A 86 -19.06 13.42 -5.90
C HIS A 86 -18.50 12.00 -5.79
N GLU A 87 -17.27 11.85 -5.27
CA GLU A 87 -16.62 10.55 -5.08
C GLU A 87 -17.33 9.70 -4.01
N MET A 88 -17.87 10.33 -2.97
CA MET A 88 -18.72 9.68 -1.98
C MET A 88 -20.02 9.15 -2.59
N SER A 89 -20.67 9.96 -3.43
CA SER A 89 -21.88 9.54 -4.17
C SER A 89 -21.59 8.37 -5.10
N ALA A 90 -20.47 8.43 -5.84
CA ALA A 90 -20.03 7.32 -6.70
C ALA A 90 -19.72 6.05 -5.89
N LEU A 91 -19.08 6.17 -4.73
CA LEU A 91 -18.79 5.04 -3.84
C LEU A 91 -20.08 4.38 -3.33
N GLU A 92 -21.07 5.17 -2.90
CA GLU A 92 -22.35 4.64 -2.41
C GLU A 92 -23.23 4.06 -3.53
N ALA A 93 -23.00 4.44 -4.79
CA ALA A 93 -23.68 3.84 -5.95
C ALA A 93 -23.20 2.40 -6.27
N ILE A 94 -22.04 1.98 -5.77
CA ILE A 94 -21.51 0.63 -5.97
C ILE A 94 -22.30 -0.36 -5.10
N SER A 95 -22.92 -1.37 -5.72
CA SER A 95 -23.73 -2.36 -4.99
C SER A 95 -22.92 -3.33 -4.14
N ALA A 96 -21.70 -3.67 -4.57
CA ALA A 96 -20.78 -4.51 -3.81
C ALA A 96 -20.17 -3.75 -2.62
N PRO A 97 -19.75 -4.43 -1.54
CA PRO A 97 -18.87 -3.85 -0.52
C PRO A 97 -17.66 -3.15 -1.16
N ALA A 98 -17.57 -1.84 -0.95
CA ALA A 98 -16.51 -1.02 -1.51
C ALA A 98 -16.02 0.06 -0.55
N PHE A 99 -14.73 0.38 -0.61
CA PHE A 99 -14.11 1.41 0.21
C PHE A 99 -12.91 2.07 -0.49
N TYR A 100 -12.65 3.32 -0.14
CA TYR A 100 -11.44 4.03 -0.54
C TYR A 100 -10.34 3.82 0.49
N GLN A 101 -9.14 3.51 0.03
CA GLN A 101 -7.93 3.38 0.85
C GLN A 101 -6.86 4.32 0.33
N ASP A 102 -6.34 5.21 1.18
CA ASP A 102 -5.20 6.06 0.84
C ASP A 102 -3.97 5.20 0.51
N MET A 103 -3.39 5.41 -0.68
CA MET A 103 -2.28 4.59 -1.19
C MET A 103 -1.00 4.73 -0.37
N ARG A 104 -0.87 5.83 0.38
CA ARG A 104 0.31 6.14 1.19
C ARG A 104 0.12 5.52 2.55
N THR A 105 -0.96 5.87 3.24
CA THR A 105 -1.20 5.58 4.66
C THR A 105 -1.95 4.29 4.95
N TYR A 106 -2.46 3.61 3.92
CA TYR A 106 -3.34 2.44 4.08
C TYR A 106 -4.62 2.76 4.89
N ARG A 107 -4.89 4.03 5.19
CA ARG A 107 -6.10 4.45 5.91
C ARG A 107 -7.30 4.30 5.01
N THR A 108 -8.36 3.72 5.55
CA THR A 108 -9.68 3.77 4.95
C THR A 108 -10.16 5.21 4.97
N LEU A 109 -10.43 5.81 3.81
CA LEU A 109 -10.92 7.18 3.70
C LEU A 109 -12.46 7.22 3.75
N ALA A 110 -13.09 6.24 3.12
CA ALA A 110 -14.53 6.08 3.09
C ALA A 110 -14.87 4.62 2.80
N ALA A 111 -16.04 4.16 3.24
CA ALA A 111 -16.57 2.83 2.93
C ALA A 111 -18.06 2.98 2.66
N ASN A 112 -18.62 2.31 1.65
CA ASN A 112 -20.06 2.37 1.35
C ASN A 112 -20.90 1.58 2.37
N ALA A 113 -22.22 1.70 2.28
CA ALA A 113 -23.15 1.00 3.18
C ALA A 113 -22.98 -0.53 3.15
N ALA A 114 -22.64 -1.11 1.99
CA ALA A 114 -22.39 -2.54 1.87
C ALA A 114 -21.11 -2.96 2.62
N ALA A 115 -20.01 -2.21 2.48
CA ALA A 115 -18.75 -2.46 3.18
C ALA A 115 -18.89 -2.30 4.68
N ARG A 116 -19.57 -1.26 5.16
CA ARG A 116 -19.78 -1.06 6.62
C ARG A 116 -20.52 -2.23 7.26
N ARG A 117 -21.40 -2.92 6.53
CA ARG A 117 -22.08 -4.14 6.99
C ARG A 117 -21.24 -5.40 6.82
N HIS A 118 -20.51 -5.51 5.71
CA HIS A 118 -19.80 -6.73 5.33
C HIS A 118 -18.41 -6.85 5.95
N LEU A 119 -17.75 -5.74 6.25
CA LEU A 119 -16.40 -5.64 6.80
C LEU A 119 -16.47 -4.90 8.14
N PRO A 120 -17.03 -5.52 9.19
CA PRO A 120 -17.15 -4.88 10.50
C PRO A 120 -15.78 -4.44 11.02
N GLY A 121 -15.75 -3.29 11.70
CA GLY A 121 -14.51 -2.73 12.24
C GLY A 121 -13.60 -2.03 11.22
N LEU A 122 -13.87 -2.13 9.91
CA LEU A 122 -13.17 -1.36 8.87
C LEU A 122 -13.84 0.02 8.68
N THR A 123 -13.53 0.96 9.56
CA THR A 123 -14.13 2.30 9.57
C THR A 123 -13.21 3.34 8.93
N PRO A 124 -13.77 4.45 8.39
CA PRO A 124 -12.97 5.60 7.99
C PRO A 124 -11.99 6.03 9.09
N GLY A 125 -10.77 6.37 8.69
CA GLY A 125 -9.66 6.72 9.58
C GLY A 125 -8.77 5.54 9.97
N LYS A 126 -9.29 4.32 10.05
CA LYS A 126 -8.53 3.12 10.46
C LYS A 126 -7.65 2.61 9.32
N SER A 127 -6.42 2.19 9.63
CA SER A 127 -5.58 1.50 8.64
C SER A 127 -6.14 0.12 8.35
N VAL A 128 -6.15 -0.27 7.07
CA VAL A 128 -6.53 -1.63 6.67
C VAL A 128 -5.56 -2.67 7.25
N VAL A 129 -4.28 -2.31 7.41
CA VAL A 129 -3.28 -3.19 8.02
C VAL A 129 -3.58 -3.39 9.52
N GLU A 130 -3.91 -2.31 10.24
CA GLU A 130 -4.33 -2.39 11.64
C GLU A 130 -5.63 -3.18 11.80
N TRP A 131 -6.60 -3.00 10.89
CA TRP A 131 -7.82 -3.79 10.90
C TRP A 131 -7.51 -5.27 10.73
N LEU A 132 -6.72 -5.66 9.72
CA LEU A 132 -6.34 -7.06 9.51
C LEU A 132 -5.62 -7.68 10.71
N LEU A 133 -4.71 -6.95 11.35
CA LEU A 133 -3.85 -7.50 12.39
C LEU A 133 -4.41 -7.37 13.81
N LEU A 134 -5.12 -6.29 14.14
CA LEU A 134 -5.50 -5.94 15.51
C LEU A 134 -7.00 -6.06 15.76
N ASP A 135 -7.83 -5.99 14.72
CA ASP A 135 -9.26 -6.26 14.88
C ASP A 135 -9.50 -7.78 14.98
N PRO A 136 -10.39 -8.23 15.88
CA PRO A 136 -10.73 -9.66 15.97
C PRO A 136 -11.58 -10.15 14.80
N SER A 137 -12.34 -9.26 14.14
CA SER A 137 -13.30 -9.67 13.13
C SER A 137 -12.69 -10.35 11.90
N PRO A 138 -11.59 -9.86 11.27
CA PRO A 138 -11.07 -10.43 10.03
C PRO A 138 -10.64 -11.89 10.20
N ARG A 139 -10.06 -12.24 11.36
CA ARG A 139 -9.67 -13.62 11.71
C ARG A 139 -10.85 -14.58 11.78
N GLN A 140 -12.02 -14.07 12.16
CA GLN A 140 -13.24 -14.88 12.29
C GLN A 140 -13.98 -15.00 10.96
N MET A 141 -13.92 -13.95 10.12
CA MET A 141 -14.72 -13.87 8.91
C MET A 141 -13.97 -14.17 7.62
N ILE A 142 -12.64 -14.22 7.57
CA ILE A 142 -11.87 -14.52 6.35
C ILE A 142 -11.10 -15.81 6.56
N ALA A 143 -11.38 -16.85 5.77
CA ALA A 143 -10.70 -18.14 5.90
C ALA A 143 -9.21 -18.03 5.56
N GLU A 144 -8.87 -17.24 4.53
CA GLU A 144 -7.50 -17.00 4.08
C GLU A 144 -6.87 -15.76 4.74
N TRP A 145 -7.28 -15.46 5.98
CA TRP A 145 -6.86 -14.25 6.71
C TRP A 145 -5.34 -14.10 6.77
N GLU A 146 -4.61 -15.18 7.08
CA GLU A 146 -3.15 -15.14 7.25
C GLU A 146 -2.44 -14.73 5.96
N MET A 147 -2.88 -15.26 4.81
CA MET A 147 -2.37 -14.88 3.49
C MET A 147 -2.64 -13.40 3.17
N LEU A 148 -3.86 -12.90 3.44
CA LEU A 148 -4.20 -11.50 3.22
C LEU A 148 -3.38 -10.57 4.13
N ALA A 149 -3.34 -10.87 5.43
CA ALA A 149 -2.59 -10.10 6.41
C ALA A 149 -1.11 -10.03 6.04
N HIS A 150 -0.50 -11.18 5.69
CA HIS A 150 0.90 -11.23 5.26
C HIS A 150 1.14 -10.43 3.98
N THR A 151 0.21 -10.46 3.01
CA THR A 151 0.30 -9.66 1.78
C THR A 151 0.32 -8.15 2.09
N PHE A 152 -0.55 -7.69 2.99
CA PHE A 152 -0.59 -6.28 3.40
C PHE A 152 0.63 -5.87 4.23
N VAL A 153 1.11 -6.73 5.14
CA VAL A 153 2.35 -6.49 5.91
C VAL A 153 3.56 -6.44 4.99
N TYR A 154 3.63 -7.36 4.02
CA TYR A 154 4.67 -7.36 3.01
C TYR A 154 4.63 -6.07 2.17
N SER A 155 3.45 -5.67 1.69
CA SER A 155 3.26 -4.40 0.96
C SER A 155 3.67 -3.20 1.81
N LEU A 156 3.30 -3.16 3.10
CA LEU A 156 3.72 -2.12 4.04
C LEU A 156 5.26 -2.04 4.14
N ARG A 157 5.93 -3.18 4.36
CA ARG A 157 7.40 -3.24 4.45
C ARG A 157 8.09 -2.83 3.15
N VAL A 158 7.56 -3.29 2.02
CA VAL A 158 8.18 -3.13 0.70
C VAL A 158 7.97 -1.74 0.13
N MET A 159 6.75 -1.22 0.25
CA MET A 159 6.28 -0.01 -0.44
C MET A 159 6.33 1.22 0.45
N ALA A 160 5.90 1.07 1.71
CA ALA A 160 5.67 2.22 2.57
C ALA A 160 6.97 2.81 3.11
N ALA A 161 8.03 2.01 3.24
CA ALA A 161 9.35 2.50 3.61
C ALA A 161 9.86 3.61 2.68
N GLY A 162 9.49 3.63 1.40
CA GLY A 162 9.91 4.67 0.45
C GLY A 162 8.94 5.83 0.27
N LEU A 163 7.68 5.68 0.71
CA LEU A 163 6.57 6.53 0.30
C LEU A 163 5.82 7.18 1.45
N LEU A 164 5.85 6.59 2.65
CA LEU A 164 5.16 7.14 3.80
C LEU A 164 6.01 8.14 4.56
N ASP A 165 5.40 9.25 4.99
CA ASP A 165 5.95 10.10 6.04
C ASP A 165 6.54 9.23 7.17
N PRO A 166 7.81 9.45 7.58
CA PRO A 166 8.48 8.57 8.53
C PRO A 166 7.73 8.43 9.87
N VAL A 167 7.10 9.51 10.35
CA VAL A 167 6.36 9.49 11.62
C VAL A 167 5.10 8.64 11.48
N ALA A 168 4.36 8.82 10.38
CA ALA A 168 3.17 8.01 10.08
C ALA A 168 3.53 6.52 9.90
N PHE A 169 4.63 6.23 9.19
CA PHE A 169 5.11 4.86 9.00
C PHE A 169 5.50 4.20 10.33
N GLU A 170 6.32 4.87 11.14
CA GLU A 170 6.74 4.36 12.45
C GLU A 170 5.56 4.15 13.39
N SER A 171 4.56 5.06 13.37
CA SER A 171 3.34 4.91 14.14
C SER A 171 2.56 3.67 13.73
N LEU A 172 2.39 3.44 12.42
CA LEU A 172 1.68 2.27 11.91
C LEU A 172 2.43 0.98 12.23
N VAL A 173 3.77 0.96 12.07
CA VAL A 173 4.63 -0.17 12.43
C VAL A 173 4.52 -0.48 13.92
N ARG A 174 4.60 0.53 14.81
CA ARG A 174 4.50 0.35 16.26
C ARG A 174 3.15 -0.22 16.69
N SER A 175 2.07 0.21 16.03
CA SER A 175 0.72 -0.29 16.25
C SER A 175 0.62 -1.76 15.81
N CYS A 176 1.02 -2.05 14.58
CA CYS A 176 0.93 -3.39 14.01
C CYS A 176 1.88 -4.40 14.65
N SER A 177 3.01 -3.95 15.22
CA SER A 177 3.98 -4.82 15.90
C SER A 177 3.46 -5.41 17.22
N GLN A 178 2.28 -5.01 17.67
CA GLN A 178 1.59 -5.64 18.80
C GLN A 178 0.90 -6.96 18.42
N ALA A 179 0.73 -7.23 17.12
CA ALA A 179 0.13 -8.47 16.65
C ALA A 179 1.08 -9.67 16.85
N PRO A 180 0.61 -10.81 17.39
CA PRO A 180 1.46 -11.99 17.61
C PRO A 180 2.20 -12.49 16.36
N GLU A 181 1.57 -12.32 15.20
CA GLU A 181 2.06 -12.81 13.91
C GLU A 181 3.05 -11.84 13.25
N TRP A 182 3.24 -10.65 13.82
CA TRP A 182 4.01 -9.55 13.22
C TRP A 182 5.42 -9.97 12.84
N GLU A 183 6.19 -10.56 13.75
CA GLU A 183 7.59 -10.92 13.48
C GLU A 183 7.71 -11.91 12.31
N THR A 184 6.81 -12.88 12.24
CA THR A 184 6.78 -13.86 11.14
C THR A 184 6.43 -13.17 9.82
N MET A 185 5.31 -12.43 9.77
CA MET A 185 4.86 -11.75 8.54
C MET A 185 5.82 -10.65 8.08
N TRP A 186 6.41 -9.92 9.02
CA TRP A 186 7.33 -8.82 8.75
C TRP A 186 8.66 -9.29 8.21
N ASN A 187 9.17 -10.45 8.63
CA ASN A 187 10.49 -10.93 8.20
C ASN A 187 10.41 -11.83 6.97
N ASN A 188 9.33 -12.59 6.80
CA ASN A 188 9.21 -13.55 5.71
C ASN A 188 8.86 -12.89 4.37
N GLN A 189 9.39 -13.46 3.29
CA GLN A 189 8.95 -13.15 1.93
C GLN A 189 7.59 -13.80 1.68
N ILE A 190 6.81 -13.23 0.76
CA ILE A 190 5.72 -13.95 0.12
C ILE A 190 6.27 -14.49 -1.20
N GLU A 191 6.17 -15.80 -1.41
CA GLU A 191 6.43 -16.36 -2.75
C GLU A 191 5.49 -15.67 -3.72
N GLU A 192 6.05 -15.23 -4.87
CA GLU A 192 5.43 -14.50 -5.97
C GLU A 192 3.92 -14.26 -5.77
N VAL A 193 3.52 -13.01 -5.45
CA VAL A 193 2.13 -12.65 -5.13
C VAL A 193 1.22 -13.16 -6.24
N ALA A 194 0.73 -14.38 -6.12
CA ALA A 194 -0.41 -14.82 -6.88
C ALA A 194 -1.48 -13.79 -6.54
N PRO A 195 -2.11 -13.15 -7.54
CA PRO A 195 -3.21 -12.25 -7.24
C PRO A 195 -4.16 -13.04 -6.38
N VAL A 196 -4.47 -12.60 -5.14
CA VAL A 196 -5.41 -13.31 -4.27
C VAL A 196 -6.75 -13.24 -4.99
N PRO A 197 -7.11 -14.24 -5.80
CA PRO A 197 -8.13 -14.01 -6.80
C PRO A 197 -9.49 -14.14 -6.13
N VAL A 198 -9.56 -14.93 -5.05
CA VAL A 198 -10.75 -15.28 -4.31
C VAL A 198 -10.37 -15.44 -2.84
N VAL A 199 -11.21 -14.91 -1.96
CA VAL A 199 -11.18 -15.14 -0.50
C VAL A 199 -12.53 -15.70 -0.08
N THR A 200 -12.52 -16.59 0.89
CA THR A 200 -13.71 -17.18 1.47
C THR A 200 -14.08 -16.38 2.71
N HIS A 201 -15.23 -15.72 2.68
CA HIS A 201 -15.80 -15.13 3.87
C HIS A 201 -16.72 -16.13 4.58
N ILE A 202 -16.64 -16.12 5.91
CA ILE A 202 -17.42 -16.97 6.82
C ILE A 202 -18.35 -16.04 7.59
N ASP A 203 -19.65 -16.26 7.48
CA ASP A 203 -20.62 -15.60 8.35
C ASP A 203 -20.43 -16.10 9.79
N PRO A 204 -20.07 -15.23 10.75
CA PRO A 204 -19.77 -15.66 12.12
C PRO A 204 -21.01 -16.17 12.87
N ALA A 205 -22.22 -15.77 12.48
CA ALA A 205 -23.46 -16.21 13.12
C ALA A 205 -23.96 -17.56 12.56
N THR A 206 -23.79 -17.78 11.26
CA THR A 206 -24.35 -18.98 10.57
C THR A 206 -23.32 -20.01 10.16
N GLY A 207 -22.03 -19.66 10.16
CA GLY A 207 -20.94 -20.47 9.61
C GLY A 207 -20.97 -20.59 8.08
N LYS A 208 -21.89 -19.90 7.40
CA LYS A 208 -22.02 -19.98 5.93
C LYS A 208 -20.76 -19.43 5.28
N ARG A 209 -20.20 -20.22 4.36
CA ARG A 209 -19.00 -19.86 3.59
C ARG A 209 -19.41 -19.36 2.21
N GLN A 210 -18.83 -18.24 1.78
CA GLN A 210 -19.08 -17.65 0.48
C GLN A 210 -17.75 -17.10 -0.07
N GLN A 211 -17.48 -17.36 -1.34
CA GLN A 211 -16.29 -16.86 -2.02
C GLN A 211 -16.49 -15.46 -2.59
N TYR A 212 -15.44 -14.64 -2.54
CA TYR A 212 -15.41 -13.26 -3.00
C TYR A 212 -14.12 -12.93 -3.74
N HIS A 213 -14.22 -12.22 -4.85
CA HIS A 213 -13.09 -11.56 -5.49
C HIS A 213 -12.75 -10.25 -4.77
N ILE A 214 -11.46 -10.04 -4.48
CA ILE A 214 -10.94 -8.75 -4.03
C ILE A 214 -10.36 -8.03 -5.24
N THR A 215 -10.91 -6.85 -5.55
CA THR A 215 -10.44 -6.02 -6.66
C THR A 215 -9.96 -4.68 -6.15
N SER A 216 -8.76 -4.27 -6.54
CA SER A 216 -8.25 -2.92 -6.34
C SER A 216 -8.24 -2.16 -7.67
N LEU A 217 -8.81 -0.96 -7.68
CA LEU A 217 -8.90 -0.10 -8.86
C LEU A 217 -8.28 1.28 -8.56
N THR A 218 -7.65 1.87 -9.57
CA THR A 218 -7.26 3.29 -9.54
C THR A 218 -8.32 4.13 -10.23
N LEU A 219 -8.75 5.22 -9.60
CA LEU A 219 -9.63 6.20 -10.25
C LEU A 219 -8.82 7.06 -11.22
N GLN A 220 -9.28 7.14 -12.47
CA GLN A 220 -8.65 7.94 -13.52
C GLN A 220 -9.26 9.34 -13.61
N TYR A 221 -10.54 9.49 -13.28
CA TYR A 221 -11.25 10.78 -13.28
C TYR A 221 -12.35 10.82 -12.20
N PRO A 222 -12.21 11.67 -11.16
CA PRO A 222 -10.99 12.41 -10.82
C PRO A 222 -9.84 11.44 -10.53
N ARG A 223 -8.60 11.85 -10.84
CA ARG A 223 -7.42 11.06 -10.49
C ARG A 223 -7.12 11.28 -9.01
N SER A 224 -7.17 10.22 -8.20
CA SER A 224 -7.09 10.31 -6.74
C SER A 224 -5.88 9.57 -6.16
N GLY A 225 -5.40 10.05 -5.01
CA GLY A 225 -4.31 9.42 -4.25
C GLY A 225 -4.72 8.14 -3.48
N TRP A 226 -5.87 7.55 -3.80
CA TRP A 226 -6.42 6.38 -3.13
C TRP A 226 -6.85 5.29 -4.11
N TRP A 227 -6.81 4.05 -3.65
CA TRP A 227 -7.41 2.92 -4.35
C TRP A 227 -8.87 2.78 -3.96
N LEU A 228 -9.69 2.39 -4.94
CA LEU A 228 -11.00 1.80 -4.70
C LEU A 228 -10.83 0.30 -4.54
N TRP A 229 -11.18 -0.21 -3.37
CA TRP A 229 -11.26 -1.65 -3.10
C TRP A 229 -12.70 -2.11 -3.19
N MET A 230 -12.92 -3.27 -3.80
CA MET A 230 -14.21 -3.93 -3.87
C MET A 230 -14.08 -5.40 -3.47
N VAL A 231 -15.12 -5.90 -2.79
CA VAL A 231 -15.27 -7.31 -2.42
C VAL A 231 -16.55 -7.81 -3.07
N SER A 232 -16.45 -8.43 -4.24
CA SER A 232 -17.60 -8.90 -5.02
C SER A 232 -17.75 -10.41 -4.93
N PRO A 233 -18.97 -10.98 -4.81
CA PRO A 233 -19.15 -12.43 -4.79
C PRO A 233 -18.49 -13.10 -5.99
N ALA A 234 -17.76 -14.19 -5.76
CA ALA A 234 -17.32 -15.06 -6.85
C ALA A 234 -18.55 -15.78 -7.43
N ALA A 235 -18.61 -15.86 -8.77
CA ALA A 235 -19.65 -16.66 -9.42
C ALA A 235 -19.53 -18.12 -8.96
N SER A 236 -20.68 -18.74 -8.69
CA SER A 236 -20.78 -20.14 -8.25
C SER A 236 -20.46 -21.11 -9.37
#